data_AF-A0A7W1FBH6-F1
#
_entry.id   AF-A0A7W1FBH6-F1
#
_cell.length_a   1.000
_cell.length_b   1.000
_cell.length_c   1.000
_cell.angle_alpha   90.00
_cell.angle_beta   90.00
_cell.angle_gamma   90.00
#
_symmetry.space_group_name_H-M   'P 1'
#
loop_
_entity.id
_entity.type
_entity.pdbx_description
1 polymer ?
#
loop_
_entity_poly.entity_id
_entity_poly.type
_entity_poly.pdbx_seq_one_letter_code
_entity_poly.pdbx_strand_id
1 'polypeptide(L)'
;MFCPNCGANNSTEQKFCRACGLNLEKSAESLVKQMPSAQSANLLRREKAIERFGNFALGGLGVVGIVGIATLSWFLVTKVLLTGTNVFAAILLISFFVFAILSLVFVILNESLKEKKANPMLGGELNEAKNTGKLLEDKPFEPVPSVVENSTELLYAKNKTQKL
;
A
#
# COMPACT_ATOMS: atom_id res chain seq x y z
N MET A 1 8.90 -21.66 26.22
CA MET A 1 8.39 -21.08 24.96
C MET A 1 8.95 -21.87 23.78
N PHE A 2 8.17 -22.05 22.72
CA PHE A 2 8.64 -22.78 21.53
C PHE A 2 9.26 -21.81 20.51
N CYS A 3 10.35 -22.22 19.87
CA CYS A 3 10.98 -21.44 18.80
C CYS A 3 10.10 -21.48 17.54
N PRO A 4 9.73 -20.33 16.94
CA PRO A 4 8.88 -20.32 15.74
C PRO A 4 9.58 -20.85 14.47
N ASN A 5 10.91 -20.96 14.47
CA ASN A 5 11.67 -21.46 13.32
C ASN A 5 11.89 -22.99 13.37
N CYS A 6 12.15 -23.56 14.55
CA CYS A 6 12.53 -24.98 14.66
C CYS A 6 11.70 -25.79 15.67
N GLY A 7 10.74 -25.18 16.37
CA GLY A 7 9.88 -25.86 17.34
C GLY A 7 10.56 -26.30 18.64
N ALA A 8 11.85 -26.00 18.84
CA ALA A 8 12.55 -26.38 20.08
C ALA A 8 11.95 -25.69 21.31
N ASN A 9 11.90 -26.40 22.44
CA ASN A 9 11.48 -25.84 23.72
C ASN A 9 12.63 -25.02 24.33
N ASN A 10 12.41 -23.71 24.52
CA ASN A 10 13.37 -22.76 25.08
C ASN A 10 12.80 -22.15 26.37
N SER A 11 13.68 -21.75 27.30
CA SER A 11 13.27 -21.00 28.48
C SER A 11 12.84 -19.57 28.11
N THR A 12 11.95 -18.95 28.89
CA THR A 12 11.47 -17.58 28.67
C THR A 12 12.56 -16.52 28.78
N GLU A 13 13.67 -16.81 29.47
CA GLU A 13 14.80 -15.89 29.64
C GLU A 13 15.87 -16.00 28.53
N GLN A 14 15.73 -16.96 27.60
CA GLN A 14 16.72 -17.17 26.55
C GLN A 14 16.53 -16.20 25.38
N LYS A 15 17.59 -15.46 25.06
CA LYS A 15 17.60 -14.49 23.93
C LYS A 15 17.75 -15.16 22.56
N PHE A 16 18.37 -16.33 22.51
CA PHE A 16 18.61 -17.08 21.27
C PHE A 16 18.22 -18.54 21.42
N CYS A 17 17.70 -19.13 20.35
CA CYS A 17 17.38 -20.55 20.31
C CYS A 17 18.66 -21.39 20.23
N ARG A 18 18.83 -22.34 21.15
CA ARG A 18 20.00 -23.24 21.17
C ARG A 18 20.04 -24.24 20.02
N ALA A 19 18.90 -24.52 19.38
CA ALA A 19 18.80 -25.50 18.30
C ALA A 19 19.07 -24.90 16.91
N CYS A 20 18.64 -23.66 16.64
CA CYS A 20 18.74 -23.06 15.31
C CYS A 20 19.38 -21.66 15.28
N GLY A 21 19.74 -21.09 16.42
CA GLY A 21 20.38 -19.76 16.51
C GLY A 21 19.46 -18.56 16.31
N LEU A 22 18.14 -18.75 16.15
CA LEU A 22 17.19 -17.64 15.99
C LEU A 22 17.18 -16.73 17.23
N ASN A 23 17.25 -15.41 17.02
CA ASN A 23 17.04 -14.43 18.07
C ASN A 23 15.55 -14.34 18.45
N LEU A 24 15.22 -14.81 19.65
CA LEU A 24 13.85 -14.92 20.15
C LEU A 24 13.30 -13.55 20.57
N GLU A 25 14.14 -12.67 21.14
CA GLU A 25 13.77 -11.33 21.59
C GLU A 25 13.28 -10.46 20.43
N LYS A 26 14.05 -10.42 19.34
CA LYS A 26 13.68 -9.69 18.11
C LYS A 26 12.44 -10.27 17.44
N SER A 27 12.32 -11.60 17.44
CA SER A 27 11.13 -12.26 16.87
C SER A 27 9.87 -11.93 17.67
N ALA A 28 9.93 -11.94 19.00
CA ALA A 28 8.80 -11.56 19.86
C ALA A 28 8.39 -10.10 19.65
N GLU A 29 9.36 -9.19 19.53
CA GLU A 29 9.08 -7.78 19.25
C GLU A 29 8.38 -7.59 17.88
N SER A 30 8.83 -8.32 16.85
CA SER A 30 8.17 -8.29 15.53
C SER A 30 6.76 -8.88 15.55
N LEU A 31 6.53 -9.96 16.30
CA LEU A 31 5.19 -10.54 16.47
C LEU A 31 4.26 -9.57 17.20
N VAL A 32 4.74 -8.89 18.24
CA VAL A 32 3.95 -7.86 18.95
C VAL A 32 3.64 -6.67 18.04
N LYS A 33 4.58 -6.26 17.17
CA LYS A 33 4.35 -5.21 16.16
C LYS A 33 3.37 -5.61 15.07
N GLN A 34 3.34 -6.88 14.68
CA GLN A 34 2.43 -7.41 13.66
C GLN A 34 1.06 -7.81 14.20
N MET A 35 0.91 -7.99 15.51
CA MET A 35 -0.41 -8.19 16.09
C MET A 35 -1.25 -6.94 15.85
N PRO A 36 -2.42 -7.06 15.21
CA PRO A 36 -3.31 -5.92 15.06
C PRO A 36 -3.72 -5.50 16.47
N SER A 37 -3.22 -4.36 16.91
CA SER A 37 -3.66 -3.77 18.17
C SER A 37 -5.17 -3.60 18.09
N ALA A 38 -5.88 -3.70 19.22
CA ALA A 38 -7.31 -3.45 19.26
C ALA A 38 -7.68 -2.11 18.57
N GLN A 39 -6.73 -1.18 18.49
CA GLN A 39 -6.84 0.07 17.76
C GLN A 39 -6.90 -0.10 16.22
N SER A 40 -6.04 -0.92 15.61
CA SER A 40 -6.08 -1.16 14.16
C SER A 40 -7.31 -1.96 13.73
N ALA A 41 -7.80 -2.89 14.57
CA ALA A 41 -9.06 -3.59 14.34
C ALA A 41 -10.26 -2.63 14.34
N ASN A 42 -10.25 -1.59 15.19
CA ASN A 42 -11.29 -0.57 15.23
C ASN A 42 -11.20 0.41 14.05
N LEU A 43 -10.00 0.73 13.56
CA LEU A 43 -9.83 1.56 12.37
C LEU A 43 -10.33 0.85 11.11
N LEU A 44 -9.98 -0.43 10.91
CA LEU A 44 -10.49 -1.26 9.81
C LEU A 44 -12.02 -1.43 9.83
N ARG A 45 -12.64 -1.47 11.01
CA ARG A 45 -14.12 -1.48 11.14
C ARG A 45 -14.75 -0.16 10.73
N ARG A 46 -14.13 0.98 11.07
CA ARG A 46 -14.62 2.31 10.68
C ARG A 46 -14.52 2.53 9.18
N GLU A 47 -13.42 2.12 8.56
CA GLU A 47 -13.19 2.26 7.12
C GLU A 47 -14.28 1.54 6.30
N LYS A 48 -14.60 0.29 6.66
CA LYS A 48 -15.68 -0.50 6.01
C LYS A 48 -17.09 0.03 6.27
N ALA A 49 -17.30 0.83 7.30
CA ALA A 49 -18.56 1.51 7.53
C ALA A 49 -18.67 2.74 6.64
N ILE A 50 -17.58 3.52 6.53
CA ILE A 50 -17.52 4.73 5.72
C ILE A 50 -17.66 4.41 4.23
N GLU A 51 -17.05 3.36 3.70
CA GLU A 51 -17.25 2.96 2.28
C GLU A 51 -18.73 2.70 1.94
N ARG A 52 -19.44 2.03 2.84
CA ARG A 52 -20.86 1.71 2.64
C ARG A 52 -21.74 2.95 2.70
N PHE A 53 -21.42 3.89 3.59
CA PHE A 53 -22.12 5.18 3.67
C PHE A 53 -21.75 6.13 2.52
N GLY A 54 -20.50 6.11 2.04
CA GLY A 54 -20.02 6.94 0.94
C GLY A 54 -20.75 6.64 -0.37
N ASN A 55 -20.89 5.36 -0.73
CA ASN A 55 -21.64 4.98 -1.94
C ASN A 55 -23.13 5.32 -1.85
N PHE A 56 -23.73 5.22 -0.67
CA PHE A 56 -25.14 5.59 -0.46
C PHE A 56 -25.36 7.11 -0.49
N ALA A 57 -24.44 7.89 0.09
CA ALA A 57 -24.52 9.35 0.13
C ALA A 57 -24.25 9.97 -1.25
N LEU A 58 -23.22 9.52 -1.97
CA LEU A 58 -22.94 10.02 -3.33
C LEU A 58 -23.97 9.52 -4.36
N GLY A 59 -24.41 8.26 -4.26
CA GLY A 59 -25.34 7.67 -5.23
C GLY A 59 -26.79 8.11 -5.02
N GLY A 60 -27.29 8.08 -3.78
CA GLY A 60 -28.70 8.36 -3.48
C GLY A 60 -29.01 9.86 -3.44
N LEU A 61 -28.29 10.61 -2.60
CA LEU A 61 -28.54 12.05 -2.45
C LEU A 61 -28.06 12.86 -3.65
N GLY A 62 -26.97 12.42 -4.30
CA GLY A 62 -26.50 13.04 -5.54
C GLY A 62 -27.53 12.95 -6.66
N VAL A 63 -28.09 11.77 -6.92
CA VAL A 63 -29.08 11.57 -8.00
C VAL A 63 -30.40 12.29 -7.68
N VAL A 64 -30.89 12.20 -6.44
CA VAL A 64 -32.12 12.91 -6.03
C VAL A 64 -31.92 14.43 -6.11
N GLY A 65 -30.75 14.93 -5.72
CA GLY A 65 -30.39 16.34 -5.86
C GLY A 65 -30.36 16.81 -7.31
N ILE A 66 -29.73 16.04 -8.21
CA ILE A 66 -29.65 16.37 -9.63
C ILE A 66 -31.04 16.36 -10.28
N VAL A 67 -31.87 15.35 -10.00
CA VAL A 67 -33.24 15.27 -10.52
C VAL A 67 -34.10 16.39 -9.95
N GLY A 68 -33.96 16.70 -8.66
CA GLY A 68 -34.62 17.84 -8.02
C GLY A 68 -34.24 19.16 -8.69
N ILE A 69 -32.95 19.41 -8.90
CA ILE A 69 -32.47 20.64 -9.55
C ILE A 69 -32.94 20.71 -11.01
N ALA A 70 -32.91 19.61 -11.75
CA ALA A 70 -33.36 19.57 -13.14
C ALA A 70 -34.86 19.87 -13.26
N THR A 71 -35.69 19.27 -12.39
CA THR A 71 -37.15 19.51 -12.36
C THR A 71 -37.48 20.94 -11.94
N LEU A 72 -36.76 21.48 -10.96
CA LEU A 72 -36.93 22.87 -10.49
C LEU A 72 -36.47 23.88 -11.54
N SER A 73 -35.36 23.59 -12.23
CA SER A 73 -34.84 24.41 -13.33
C SER A 73 -35.79 24.39 -14.53
N TRP A 74 -36.34 23.22 -14.90
CA TRP A 74 -37.38 23.11 -15.93
C TRP A 74 -38.65 23.90 -15.57
N PHE A 75 -39.08 23.82 -14.31
CA PHE A 75 -40.23 24.57 -13.80
C PHE A 75 -40.00 26.08 -13.80
N LEU A 76 -38.81 26.54 -13.41
CA LEU A 76 -38.44 27.96 -13.45
C LEU A 76 -38.37 28.49 -14.87
N VAL A 77 -37.77 27.74 -15.81
CA VAL A 77 -37.69 28.15 -17.23
C VAL A 77 -39.08 28.27 -17.85
N THR A 78 -39.97 27.30 -17.61
CA THR A 78 -41.34 27.33 -18.13
C THR A 78 -42.16 28.48 -17.55
N LYS A 79 -41.99 28.79 -16.25
CA LYS A 79 -42.64 29.95 -15.62
C LYS A 79 -42.07 31.29 -16.11
N VAL A 80 -40.75 31.42 -16.25
CA VAL A 80 -40.12 32.66 -16.73
C VAL A 80 -40.50 32.94 -18.19
N LEU A 81 -40.60 31.90 -19.03
CA LEU A 81 -41.06 32.03 -20.42
C LEU A 81 -42.51 32.50 -20.52
N LEU A 82 -43.41 32.00 -19.65
CA LEU A 82 -44.82 32.40 -19.65
C LEU A 82 -45.09 33.78 -19.02
N THR A 83 -44.28 34.19 -18.04
CA THR A 83 -44.55 35.39 -17.23
C THR A 83 -43.83 36.64 -17.76
N GLY A 84 -43.03 36.53 -18.83
CA GLY A 84 -42.37 37.67 -19.47
C GLY A 84 -41.32 38.35 -18.59
N THR A 85 -40.78 37.65 -17.60
CA THR A 85 -39.74 38.17 -16.70
C THR A 85 -38.34 38.10 -17.31
N ASN A 86 -37.49 39.05 -16.93
CA ASN A 86 -36.12 39.28 -17.43
C ASN A 86 -35.29 37.98 -17.54
N VAL A 87 -35.06 37.53 -18.78
CA VAL A 87 -34.26 36.35 -19.14
C VAL A 87 -32.88 36.32 -18.46
N PHE A 88 -32.30 37.49 -18.21
CA PHE A 88 -31.04 37.66 -17.47
C PHE A 88 -31.06 37.04 -16.06
N ALA A 89 -32.18 37.12 -15.34
CA ALA A 89 -32.28 36.55 -14.00
C ALA A 89 -32.25 35.01 -14.00
N ALA A 90 -32.83 34.39 -15.03
CA ALA A 90 -32.81 32.94 -15.19
C ALA A 90 -31.39 32.41 -15.49
N ILE A 91 -30.66 33.11 -16.36
CA ILE A 91 -29.27 32.75 -16.71
C ILE A 91 -28.37 32.82 -15.48
N LEU A 92 -28.51 33.86 -14.65
CA LEU A 92 -27.71 34.00 -13.43
C LEU A 92 -28.00 32.87 -12.44
N LEU A 93 -29.26 32.48 -12.24
CA LEU A 93 -29.59 31.35 -11.36
C LEU A 93 -29.00 30.03 -11.86
N ILE A 94 -29.13 29.74 -13.16
CA ILE A 94 -28.56 28.52 -13.74
C ILE A 94 -27.04 28.50 -13.56
N SER A 95 -26.35 29.61 -13.83
CA SER A 95 -24.90 29.70 -13.62
C SER A 95 -24.49 29.47 -12.16
N PHE A 96 -25.29 29.97 -11.20
CA PHE A 96 -25.02 29.79 -9.78
C PHE A 96 -25.11 28.31 -9.38
N PHE A 97 -26.13 27.60 -9.87
CA PHE A 97 -26.28 26.17 -9.61
C PHE A 97 -25.18 25.34 -10.29
N VAL A 98 -24.83 25.64 -11.54
CA VAL A 98 -23.73 24.96 -12.25
C VAL A 98 -22.41 25.17 -11.52
N PHE A 99 -22.14 26.38 -11.05
CA PHE A 99 -20.92 26.69 -10.30
C PHE A 99 -20.90 26.00 -8.93
N ALA A 100 -22.03 25.95 -8.23
CA ALA A 100 -22.16 25.23 -6.96
C ALA A 100 -21.90 23.72 -7.14
N ILE A 101 -22.42 23.11 -8.22
CA ILE A 101 -22.19 21.70 -8.54
C ILE A 101 -20.72 21.46 -8.89
N LEU A 102 -20.11 22.30 -9.74
CA LEU A 102 -18.68 22.21 -10.08
C LEU A 102 -17.78 22.34 -8.85
N SER A 103 -18.10 23.26 -7.94
CA SER A 103 -17.38 23.44 -6.68
C SER A 103 -17.49 22.20 -5.78
N LEU A 104 -18.69 21.62 -5.67
CA LEU A 104 -18.90 20.39 -4.90
C LEU A 104 -18.08 19.22 -5.46
N VAL A 105 -18.10 19.03 -6.78
CA VAL A 105 -17.30 18.00 -7.46
C VAL A 105 -15.81 18.23 -7.23
N PHE A 106 -15.34 19.48 -7.31
CA PHE A 106 -13.95 19.82 -7.07
C PHE A 106 -13.50 19.51 -5.64
N VAL A 107 -14.35 19.80 -4.63
CA VAL A 107 -14.07 19.48 -3.22
C VAL A 107 -13.94 17.97 -3.02
N ILE A 108 -14.87 17.18 -3.57
CA ILE A 108 -14.84 15.71 -3.49
C ILE A 108 -13.57 15.13 -4.13
N LEU A 109 -13.20 15.63 -5.32
CA LEU A 109 -11.99 15.19 -6.00
C LEU A 109 -10.74 15.55 -5.20
N ASN A 110 -10.70 16.74 -4.61
CA ASN A 110 -9.56 17.18 -3.82
C ASN A 110 -9.41 16.38 -2.51
N GLU A 111 -10.53 16.00 -1.89
CA GLU A 111 -10.54 15.12 -0.72
C GLU A 111 -10.04 13.72 -1.08
N SER A 112 -10.51 13.14 -2.20
CA SER A 112 -10.00 11.87 -2.74
C SER A 112 -8.49 11.91 -3.06
N LEU A 113 -8.00 13.03 -3.59
CA LEU A 113 -6.55 13.20 -3.86
C LEU A 113 -5.74 13.32 -2.57
N LYS A 114 -6.32 13.94 -1.53
CA LYS A 114 -5.68 14.09 -0.22
C LYS A 114 -5.54 12.74 0.49
N GLU A 115 -6.53 11.86 0.37
CA GLU A 115 -6.42 10.47 0.86
C GLU A 115 -5.29 9.70 0.15
N LYS A 116 -5.17 9.83 -1.17
CA LYS A 116 -4.05 9.21 -1.93
C LYS A 116 -2.67 9.73 -1.50
N LYS A 117 -2.56 11.00 -1.13
CA LYS A 117 -1.31 11.60 -0.64
C LYS A 117 -1.02 11.27 0.82
N ALA A 118 -2.04 11.03 1.65
CA ALA A 118 -1.90 10.71 3.06
C ALA A 118 -1.57 9.22 3.30
N ASN A 119 -1.83 8.36 2.30
CA ASN A 119 -1.52 6.92 2.34
C ASN A 119 -0.44 6.50 1.30
N PRO A 120 0.78 7.07 1.31
CA PRO A 120 1.87 6.61 0.44
C PRO A 120 2.45 5.23 0.85
N MET A 121 1.94 4.62 1.95
CA MET A 121 2.50 3.40 2.54
C MET A 121 1.95 2.09 1.95
N LEU A 122 0.96 2.14 1.05
CA LEU A 122 0.40 0.93 0.41
C LEU A 122 0.36 1.06 -1.13
N GLY A 123 1.25 1.87 -1.69
CA GLY A 123 1.40 2.08 -3.13
C GLY A 123 2.78 1.68 -3.66
N GLY A 124 3.51 0.84 -2.93
CA GLY A 124 4.62 0.12 -3.50
C GLY A 124 4.04 -1.00 -4.36
N GLU A 125 4.03 -0.82 -5.68
CA GLU A 125 4.17 -1.95 -6.61
C GLU A 125 5.29 -2.84 -6.05
N LEU A 126 4.90 -3.91 -5.35
CA LEU A 126 5.73 -5.06 -5.17
C LEU A 126 5.94 -5.56 -6.59
N ASN A 127 7.07 -5.13 -7.17
CA ASN A 127 7.66 -5.76 -8.34
C ASN A 127 7.41 -7.24 -8.18
N GLU A 128 6.61 -7.77 -9.10
CA GLU A 128 6.28 -9.17 -9.26
C GLU A 128 7.49 -9.99 -8.81
N ALA A 129 7.36 -10.63 -7.64
CA ALA A 129 8.43 -11.42 -7.08
C ALA A 129 8.76 -12.49 -8.11
N LYS A 130 9.85 -12.29 -8.85
CA LYS A 130 10.38 -13.27 -9.79
C LYS A 130 10.38 -14.60 -9.06
N ASN A 131 9.55 -15.51 -9.56
CA ASN A 131 9.36 -16.84 -9.00
C ASN A 131 10.74 -17.52 -8.88
N THR A 132 11.34 -17.50 -7.69
CA THR A 132 12.62 -18.17 -7.39
C THR A 132 12.45 -19.68 -7.26
N GLY A 133 11.25 -20.21 -7.51
CA GLY A 133 10.96 -21.64 -7.57
C GLY A 133 11.46 -22.33 -8.84
N LYS A 134 12.02 -21.59 -9.82
CA LYS A 134 12.75 -22.21 -10.92
C LYS A 134 14.17 -22.53 -10.44
N LEU A 135 14.40 -23.80 -10.11
CA LEU A 135 15.74 -24.38 -9.99
C LEU A 135 16.52 -23.96 -11.24
N LEU A 136 17.69 -23.35 -11.05
CA LEU A 136 18.60 -23.07 -12.17
C LEU A 136 18.81 -24.40 -12.90
N GLU A 137 18.56 -24.42 -14.21
CA GLU A 137 18.92 -25.57 -15.05
C GLU A 137 20.36 -25.96 -14.72
N ASP A 138 20.56 -27.18 -14.23
CA ASP A 138 21.88 -27.75 -13.98
C ASP A 138 22.62 -27.77 -15.32
N LYS A 139 23.40 -26.73 -15.55
CA LYS A 139 24.36 -26.69 -16.65
C LYS A 139 25.34 -27.83 -16.35
N PRO A 140 25.53 -28.80 -17.26
CA PRO A 140 26.50 -29.86 -17.02
C PRO A 140 27.84 -29.23 -16.67
N PHE A 141 28.36 -29.57 -15.50
CA PHE A 141 29.67 -29.11 -15.03
C PHE A 141 30.70 -29.47 -16.10
N GLU A 142 31.23 -28.47 -16.78
CA GLU A 142 32.49 -28.63 -17.50
C GLU A 142 33.56 -28.94 -16.45
N PRO A 143 34.34 -30.02 -16.60
CA PRO A 143 35.39 -30.33 -15.65
C PRO A 143 36.44 -29.23 -15.69
N VAL A 144 36.33 -28.27 -14.77
CA VAL A 144 37.39 -27.31 -14.50
C VAL A 144 38.59 -28.12 -14.00
N PRO A 145 39.78 -27.96 -14.61
CA PRO A 145 40.97 -28.65 -14.15
C PRO A 145 41.16 -28.29 -12.68
N SER A 146 41.14 -29.31 -11.82
CA SER A 146 41.44 -29.16 -10.40
C SER A 146 42.74 -28.40 -10.31
N VAL A 147 42.72 -27.26 -9.64
CA VAL A 147 43.93 -26.52 -9.29
C VAL A 147 44.71 -27.44 -8.36
N VAL A 148 45.62 -28.21 -8.95
CA VAL A 148 46.52 -29.10 -8.23
C VAL A 148 47.34 -28.23 -7.29
N GLU A 149 47.61 -28.76 -6.10
CA GLU A 149 48.14 -28.13 -4.89
C GLU A 149 49.57 -27.56 -5.01
N ASN A 150 49.96 -26.98 -6.15
CA ASN A 150 51.31 -26.50 -6.37
C ASN A 150 51.54 -25.01 -5.98
N SER A 151 50.61 -24.40 -5.25
CA SER A 151 50.75 -23.02 -4.77
C SER A 151 51.60 -22.90 -3.48
N THR A 152 52.01 -24.01 -2.86
CA THR A 152 52.82 -24.02 -1.63
C THR A 152 54.33 -24.13 -1.85
N GLU A 153 54.84 -24.49 -3.03
CA GLU A 153 56.29 -24.63 -3.25
C GLU A 153 57.06 -23.30 -3.30
N LEU A 154 56.41 -22.19 -3.66
CA LEU A 154 57.09 -20.89 -3.83
C LEU A 154 57.44 -20.17 -2.51
N LEU A 155 56.95 -20.65 -1.35
CA LEU A 155 57.28 -20.05 -0.05
C LEU A 155 58.67 -20.45 0.46
N TYR A 156 59.19 -21.63 0.10
CA TYR A 156 60.50 -22.09 0.58
C TYR A 156 61.67 -21.46 -0.17
N ALA A 157 61.48 -21.01 -1.41
CA ALA A 157 62.55 -20.39 -2.21
C ALA A 157 62.95 -18.99 -1.70
N LYS A 158 62.00 -18.21 -1.17
CA LYS A 158 62.27 -16.82 -0.74
C LYS A 158 63.05 -16.73 0.58
N ASN A 159 63.07 -17.80 1.38
CA ASN A 159 63.71 -17.78 2.70
C ASN A 159 65.20 -18.19 2.68
N LYS A 160 65.75 -18.57 1.51
CA LYS A 160 67.14 -19.02 1.37
C LYS A 160 68.12 -17.95 0.87
N THR A 161 67.64 -16.82 0.36
CA THR A 161 68.46 -15.74 -0.21
C THR A 161 68.68 -14.55 0.72
N GLN A 162 68.25 -14.62 1.98
CA GLN A 162 68.47 -13.56 2.98
C GLN A 162 69.45 -13.99 4.07
N LYS A 163 70.63 -14.48 3.65
CA LYS A 163 71.85 -14.49 4.47
C LYS A 163 73.05 -14.29 3.55
N LEU A 164 73.49 -13.04 3.46
CA LEU A 164 74.88 -12.57 3.47
C LEU A 164 74.86 -11.05 3.36
#